data_AF-A0A523MJH9-F1
#
_entry.id   AF-A0A523MJH9-F1
#
_cell.length_a   1.000
_cell.length_b   1.000
_cell.length_c   1.000
_cell.angle_alpha   90.00
_cell.angle_beta   90.00
_cell.angle_gamma   90.00
#
_symmetry.space_group_name_H-M   'P 1'
#
loop_
_entity.id
_entity.type
_entity.pdbx_description
1 polymer ?
#
loop_
_entity_poly.entity_id
_entity_poly.type
_entity_poly.pdbx_seq_one_letter_code
_entity_poly.pdbx_strand_id
1 'polypeptide(L)'
;MKKRMPTEFVFSLFALLISVIFVHSIYLTVIRPNADAIILEQHAAMEIEPDYIAERSLFVIVRDFEQEACFILMLWAFSMLGYKGWAASLEGKLLLQEFIPIAEGMKILPEDTREYARAIQGLPDDERRMLLPRVLLSALGRFGATRNVQDVASSSHTSFVTEAERLESELSMIRYIAWAIPSIGFIGTVRGIGEALGQAHRAVEGDISGVTESLGVAFNSTFIALVISIVLMFLVHQLQLNQERLVFDSENYVDEHLIRHMQSS
;
A
#
# COMPACT_ATOMS: atom_id res chain seq x y z
N MET A 1 9.44 -28.99 11.61
CA MET A 1 8.32 -28.12 11.16
C MET A 1 8.87 -27.16 10.11
N LYS A 2 8.51 -27.30 8.83
CA LYS A 2 8.92 -26.35 7.79
C LYS A 2 8.22 -25.02 8.07
N LYS A 3 8.96 -24.00 8.53
CA LYS A 3 8.49 -22.62 8.57
C LYS A 3 8.16 -22.21 7.13
N ARG A 4 6.89 -22.35 6.73
CA ARG A 4 6.42 -21.73 5.49
C ARG A 4 6.54 -20.23 5.71
N MET A 5 7.32 -19.56 4.86
CA MET A 5 7.35 -18.10 4.88
C MET A 5 5.93 -17.59 4.67
N PRO A 6 5.51 -16.49 5.31
CA PRO A 6 4.20 -15.89 5.06
C PRO A 6 4.03 -15.68 3.56
N THR A 7 2.90 -16.12 3.00
CA THR A 7 2.62 -16.01 1.55
C THR A 7 2.75 -14.57 1.05
N GLU A 8 2.36 -13.62 1.89
CA GLU A 8 2.51 -12.20 1.64
C GLU A 8 3.97 -11.75 1.51
N PHE A 9 4.87 -12.26 2.35
CA PHE A 9 6.30 -11.93 2.25
C PHE A 9 6.89 -12.44 0.93
N VAL A 10 6.54 -13.66 0.54
CA VAL A 10 6.96 -14.25 -0.74
C VAL A 10 6.44 -13.41 -1.90
N PHE A 11 5.15 -13.06 -1.88
CA PHE A 11 4.54 -12.19 -2.89
C PHE A 11 5.25 -10.84 -2.99
N SER A 12 5.47 -10.16 -1.86
CA SER A 12 6.14 -8.87 -1.81
C SER A 12 7.56 -8.93 -2.38
N LEU A 13 8.32 -9.99 -2.07
CA LEU A 13 9.67 -10.19 -2.60
C LEU A 13 9.68 -10.36 -4.12
N PHE A 14 8.79 -11.19 -4.65
CA PHE A 14 8.66 -11.36 -6.11
C PHE A 14 8.16 -10.08 -6.79
N ALA A 15 7.22 -9.36 -6.18
CA ALA A 15 6.74 -8.07 -6.69
C ALA A 15 7.87 -7.03 -6.76
N LEU A 16 8.77 -7.00 -5.77
CA LEU A 16 9.95 -6.14 -5.80
C LEU A 16 10.89 -6.54 -6.95
N LEU A 17 11.22 -7.83 -7.07
CA LEU A 17 12.12 -8.32 -8.12
C LEU A 17 11.58 -8.02 -9.52
N ILE A 18 10.27 -8.25 -9.73
CA ILE A 18 9.60 -7.93 -10.98
C ILE A 18 9.63 -6.42 -11.24
N SER A 19 9.33 -5.59 -10.23
CA SER A 19 9.38 -4.13 -10.35
C SER A 19 10.77 -3.63 -10.75
N VAL A 20 11.83 -4.17 -10.13
CA VAL A 20 13.23 -3.84 -10.47
C VAL A 20 13.53 -4.22 -11.92
N ILE A 21 13.29 -5.47 -12.31
CA ILE A 21 13.60 -5.94 -13.67
C ILE A 21 12.82 -5.14 -14.71
N PHE A 22 11.53 -4.92 -14.47
CA PHE A 22 10.66 -4.23 -15.40
C PHE A 22 11.06 -2.77 -15.61
N VAL A 23 11.20 -2.00 -14.52
CA VAL A 23 11.58 -0.58 -14.60
C VAL A 23 12.98 -0.45 -15.17
N HIS A 24 13.95 -1.22 -14.67
CA HIS A 24 15.33 -1.15 -15.17
C HIS A 24 15.43 -1.45 -16.67
N SER A 25 14.68 -2.46 -17.15
CA SER A 25 14.64 -2.80 -18.58
C SER A 25 14.09 -1.64 -19.42
N ILE A 26 13.02 -0.98 -18.97
CA ILE A 26 12.46 0.21 -19.64
C ILE A 26 13.48 1.36 -19.62
N TYR A 27 14.19 1.55 -18.51
CA TYR A 27 15.20 2.59 -18.39
C TYR A 27 16.35 2.40 -19.38
N LEU A 28 16.85 1.18 -19.53
CA LEU A 28 17.93 0.85 -20.45
C LEU A 28 17.53 0.88 -21.93
N THR A 29 16.31 0.45 -22.26
CA THR A 29 15.91 0.26 -23.66
C THR A 29 15.16 1.44 -24.25
N VAL A 30 14.47 2.22 -23.42
CA VAL A 30 13.60 3.31 -23.88
C VAL A 30 14.01 4.64 -23.28
N ILE A 31 14.10 4.77 -21.95
CA ILE A 31 14.20 6.11 -21.33
C ILE A 31 15.57 6.75 -21.60
N ARG A 32 16.67 6.08 -21.23
CA ARG A 32 18.01 6.67 -21.37
C ARG A 32 18.41 6.89 -22.83
N PRO A 33 18.23 5.93 -23.76
CA PRO A 33 18.59 6.17 -25.15
C PRO A 33 17.85 7.33 -25.80
N ASN A 34 16.55 7.48 -25.52
CA ASN A 34 15.77 8.61 -26.05
C ASN A 34 16.14 9.93 -25.38
N ALA A 35 16.39 9.93 -24.06
CA ALA A 35 16.85 11.13 -23.36
C ALA A 35 18.21 11.60 -23.90
N ASP A 36 19.16 10.70 -24.10
CA ASP A 36 20.49 11.00 -24.62
C ASP A 36 20.43 11.54 -26.06
N ALA A 37 19.57 10.96 -26.90
CA ALA A 37 19.35 11.44 -28.26
C ALA A 37 18.78 12.87 -28.29
N ILE A 38 17.79 13.16 -27.44
CA ILE A 38 17.18 14.49 -27.34
C ILE A 38 18.18 15.52 -26.81
N ILE A 39 18.94 15.17 -25.78
CA ILE A 39 19.97 16.05 -25.22
C ILE A 39 21.03 16.36 -26.27
N LEU A 40 21.47 15.37 -27.05
CA LEU A 40 22.43 15.57 -28.13
C LEU A 40 21.89 16.52 -29.21
N GLU A 41 20.63 16.36 -29.62
CA GLU A 41 19.97 17.24 -30.59
C GLU A 41 19.85 18.67 -30.06
N GLN A 42 19.47 18.83 -28.79
CA GLN A 42 19.36 20.12 -28.12
C GLN A 42 20.72 20.82 -28.02
N HIS A 43 21.79 20.11 -27.65
CA HIS A 43 23.14 20.66 -27.64
C HIS A 43 23.58 21.12 -29.04
N ALA A 44 23.34 20.31 -30.07
CA ALA A 44 23.67 20.68 -31.44
C ALA A 44 22.89 21.93 -31.91
N ALA A 45 21.63 22.07 -31.51
CA ALA A 45 20.82 23.25 -31.82
C ALA A 45 21.34 24.51 -31.09
N MET A 46 21.76 24.39 -29.82
CA MET A 46 22.33 25.50 -29.05
C MET A 46 23.67 26.00 -29.59
N GLU A 47 24.48 25.13 -30.22
CA GLU A 47 25.72 25.53 -30.88
C GLU A 47 25.46 26.36 -32.16
N ILE A 48 24.34 26.10 -32.84
CA ILE A 48 23.96 26.79 -34.09
C ILE A 48 23.20 28.09 -33.80
N GLU A 49 22.30 28.08 -32.82
CA GLU A 49 21.44 29.21 -32.46
C GLU A 49 21.59 29.53 -30.95
N PRO A 50 22.31 30.62 -30.59
CA PRO A 50 22.57 30.98 -29.19
C PRO A 50 21.32 31.28 -28.36
N ASP A 51 20.23 31.70 -29.02
CA ASP A 51 18.94 32.01 -28.38
C ASP A 51 17.99 30.78 -28.37
N TYR A 52 18.47 29.59 -28.71
CA TYR A 52 17.68 28.36 -28.72
C TYR A 52 17.18 28.00 -27.31
N ILE A 53 15.87 27.81 -27.17
CA ILE A 53 15.22 27.40 -25.92
C ILE A 53 14.94 25.91 -26.00
N ALA A 54 15.65 25.11 -25.20
CA ALA A 54 15.44 23.67 -25.13
C ALA A 54 14.01 23.34 -24.64
N GLU A 55 13.30 22.56 -25.43
CA GLU A 55 11.97 22.06 -25.05
C GLU A 55 12.06 21.00 -23.93
N ARG A 56 11.07 21.00 -23.04
CA ARG A 56 10.99 19.99 -21.97
C ARG A 56 10.54 18.65 -22.54
N SER A 57 11.39 17.64 -22.42
CA SER A 57 11.06 16.26 -22.78
C SER A 57 10.79 15.41 -21.54
N LEU A 58 9.74 14.58 -21.59
CA LEU A 58 9.44 13.62 -20.53
C LEU A 58 10.58 12.63 -20.30
N PHE A 59 11.27 12.19 -21.36
CA PHE A 59 12.40 11.25 -21.24
C PHE A 59 13.56 11.85 -20.47
N VAL A 60 13.86 13.14 -20.70
CA VAL A 60 14.91 13.87 -19.99
C VAL A 60 14.53 14.07 -18.53
N ILE A 61 13.26 14.39 -18.24
CA ILE A 61 12.77 14.60 -16.86
C ILE A 61 12.90 13.33 -16.01
N VAL A 62 12.72 12.15 -16.60
CA VAL A 62 12.72 10.88 -15.84
C VAL A 62 14.01 10.07 -15.96
N ARG A 63 15.06 10.61 -16.60
CA ARG A 63 16.26 9.85 -16.97
C ARG A 63 17.10 9.34 -15.79
N ASP A 64 17.21 10.12 -14.71
CA ASP A 64 18.17 9.84 -13.64
C ASP A 64 17.80 8.64 -12.75
N PHE A 65 18.78 8.21 -11.96
CA PHE A 65 18.68 7.05 -11.08
C PHE A 65 17.67 7.25 -9.94
N GLU A 66 17.48 8.48 -9.48
CA GLU A 66 16.53 8.81 -8.42
C GLU A 66 15.08 8.54 -8.86
N GLN A 67 14.71 8.92 -10.08
CA GLN A 67 13.41 8.67 -10.67
C GLN A 67 13.23 7.16 -10.90
N GLU A 68 14.26 6.47 -11.40
CA GLU A 68 14.24 5.01 -11.57
C GLU A 68 13.91 4.31 -10.24
N ALA A 69 14.61 4.66 -9.17
CA ALA A 69 14.37 4.13 -7.84
C ALA A 69 12.96 4.45 -7.34
N CYS A 70 12.46 5.68 -7.57
CA CYS A 70 11.11 6.07 -7.20
C CYS A 70 10.04 5.22 -7.93
N PHE A 71 10.21 4.95 -9.22
CA PHE A 71 9.28 4.11 -9.98
C PHE A 71 9.31 2.64 -9.55
N ILE A 72 10.49 2.09 -9.23
CA ILE A 72 10.61 0.74 -8.67
C ILE A 72 9.82 0.65 -7.36
N LEU A 73 10.05 1.59 -6.45
CA LEU A 73 9.36 1.65 -5.16
C LEU A 73 7.86 1.85 -5.32
N MET A 74 7.43 2.66 -6.28
CA MET A 74 6.02 2.88 -6.61
C MET A 74 5.33 1.58 -7.04
N LEU A 75 5.89 0.85 -8.01
CA LEU A 75 5.29 -0.40 -8.50
C LEU A 75 5.26 -1.47 -7.41
N TRP A 76 6.31 -1.53 -6.60
CA TRP A 76 6.36 -2.45 -5.46
C TRP A 76 5.28 -2.13 -4.42
N ALA A 77 5.14 -0.85 -4.04
CA ALA A 77 4.11 -0.41 -3.11
C ALA A 77 2.69 -0.60 -3.65
N PHE A 78 2.45 -0.30 -4.93
CA PHE A 78 1.15 -0.52 -5.59
C PHE A 78 0.77 -2.00 -5.61
N SER A 79 1.73 -2.89 -5.83
CA SER A 79 1.48 -4.34 -5.80
C SER A 79 1.02 -4.80 -4.41
N MET A 80 1.66 -4.29 -3.34
CA MET A 80 1.26 -4.60 -1.96
C MET A 80 -0.09 -3.98 -1.59
N LEU A 81 -0.33 -2.72 -1.98
CA LEU A 81 -1.62 -2.05 -1.81
C LEU A 81 -2.76 -2.80 -2.51
N GLY A 82 -2.54 -3.22 -3.76
CA GLY A 82 -3.52 -3.97 -4.54
C GLY A 82 -3.86 -5.31 -3.89
N TYR A 83 -2.84 -6.05 -3.43
CA TYR A 83 -3.03 -7.32 -2.72
C TYR A 83 -3.88 -7.14 -1.45
N LYS A 84 -3.53 -6.15 -0.61
CA LYS A 84 -4.27 -5.87 0.64
C LYS A 84 -5.67 -5.31 0.38
N GLY A 85 -5.83 -4.45 -0.61
CA GLY A 85 -7.13 -3.89 -1.00
C GLY A 85 -8.08 -4.96 -1.53
N TRP A 86 -7.55 -5.93 -2.29
CA TRP A 86 -8.33 -7.08 -2.74
C TRP A 86 -8.78 -7.96 -1.57
N ALA A 87 -7.87 -8.28 -0.64
CA ALA A 87 -8.20 -9.05 0.56
C ALA A 87 -9.28 -8.36 1.41
N ALA A 88 -9.13 -7.06 1.68
CA ALA A 88 -10.14 -6.28 2.41
C ALA A 88 -11.49 -6.24 1.68
N SER A 89 -11.49 -6.17 0.35
CA SER A 89 -12.72 -6.19 -0.46
C SER A 89 -13.43 -7.54 -0.43
N LEU A 90 -12.68 -8.65 -0.31
CA LEU A 90 -13.27 -9.97 -0.13
C LEU A 90 -13.93 -10.11 1.24
N GLU A 91 -13.25 -9.66 2.31
CA GLU A 91 -13.83 -9.66 3.65
C GLU A 91 -15.08 -8.77 3.74
N GLY A 92 -15.06 -7.60 3.10
CA GLY A 92 -16.22 -6.71 3.04
C GLY A 92 -17.46 -7.33 2.39
N LYS A 93 -17.29 -8.31 1.49
CA LYS A 93 -18.43 -9.05 0.91
C LYS A 93 -19.10 -10.00 1.91
N LEU A 94 -18.35 -10.50 2.90
CA LEU A 94 -18.91 -11.37 3.92
C LEU A 94 -19.85 -10.61 4.87
N LEU A 95 -19.62 -9.31 5.08
CA LEU A 95 -20.53 -8.46 5.87
C LEU A 95 -21.95 -8.38 5.29
N LEU A 96 -22.11 -8.63 3.99
CA LEU A 96 -23.41 -8.65 3.32
C LEU A 96 -24.15 -9.98 3.50
N GLN A 97 -23.50 -10.99 4.05
CA GLN A 97 -24.11 -12.30 4.29
C GLN A 97 -24.74 -12.35 5.67
N GLU A 98 -25.90 -13.00 5.75
CA GLU A 98 -26.57 -13.30 7.02
C GLU A 98 -26.09 -14.66 7.53
N PHE A 99 -25.09 -14.66 8.42
CA PHE A 99 -24.55 -15.88 9.02
C PHE A 99 -25.45 -16.47 10.11
N ILE A 100 -26.24 -15.62 10.76
CA ILE A 100 -27.08 -15.98 11.90
C ILE A 100 -28.48 -15.45 11.62
N PRO A 101 -29.33 -16.23 10.92
CA PRO A 101 -30.69 -15.83 10.66
C PRO A 101 -31.52 -15.98 11.94
N ILE A 102 -31.81 -14.86 12.60
CA ILE A 102 -32.63 -14.83 13.82
C ILE A 102 -33.96 -14.16 13.50
N ALA A 103 -35.06 -14.89 13.69
CA ALA A 103 -36.38 -14.28 13.59
C ALA A 103 -36.58 -13.24 14.69
N GLU A 104 -37.27 -12.14 14.37
CA GLU A 104 -37.49 -11.02 15.28
C GLU A 104 -38.07 -11.50 16.63
N GLY A 105 -37.38 -11.18 17.73
CA GLY A 105 -37.77 -11.58 19.09
C GLY A 105 -37.23 -12.94 19.58
N MET A 106 -36.55 -13.72 18.73
CA MET A 106 -35.88 -14.95 19.16
C MET A 106 -34.60 -14.65 19.94
N LYS A 107 -34.26 -15.57 20.86
CA LYS A 107 -33.05 -15.51 21.68
C LYS A 107 -32.13 -16.69 21.35
N ILE A 108 -30.84 -16.46 21.42
CA ILE A 108 -29.82 -17.50 21.31
C ILE A 108 -29.52 -18.01 22.71
N LEU A 109 -29.84 -19.27 22.95
CA LEU A 109 -29.43 -19.97 24.16
C LEU A 109 -28.08 -20.65 23.96
N PRO A 110 -27.33 -20.94 25.05
CA PRO A 110 -26.05 -21.65 24.95
C PRO A 110 -26.13 -22.97 24.17
N GLU A 111 -27.28 -23.65 24.22
CA GLU A 111 -27.54 -24.92 23.54
C GLU A 111 -27.62 -24.75 22.01
N ASP A 112 -28.13 -23.61 21.53
CA ASP A 112 -28.34 -23.30 20.11
C ASP A 112 -27.02 -22.96 19.39
N THR A 113 -25.98 -22.57 20.14
CA THR A 113 -24.68 -22.13 19.59
C THR A 113 -24.04 -23.13 18.63
N ARG A 114 -24.26 -24.43 18.86
CA ARG A 114 -23.72 -25.50 18.01
C ARG A 114 -24.31 -25.51 16.62
N GLU A 115 -25.58 -25.14 16.48
CA GLU A 115 -26.26 -25.09 15.18
C GLU A 115 -25.72 -23.93 14.33
N TYR A 116 -25.70 -22.72 14.90
CA TYR A 116 -25.14 -21.55 14.23
C TYR A 116 -23.65 -21.72 13.90
N ALA A 117 -22.87 -22.34 14.80
CA ALA A 117 -21.45 -22.60 14.54
C ALA A 117 -21.25 -23.56 13.36
N ARG A 118 -22.13 -24.56 13.16
CA ARG A 118 -22.05 -25.49 12.03
C ARG A 118 -22.25 -24.80 10.69
N ALA A 119 -23.18 -23.83 10.62
CA ALA A 119 -23.40 -23.05 9.40
C ALA A 119 -22.13 -22.32 8.97
N ILE A 120 -21.45 -21.66 9.92
CA ILE A 120 -20.20 -20.94 9.66
C ILE A 120 -19.03 -21.89 9.41
N GLN A 121 -19.00 -23.06 10.07
CA GLN A 121 -17.99 -24.10 9.81
C GLN A 121 -18.07 -24.68 8.40
N GLY A 122 -19.25 -24.66 7.77
CA GLY A 122 -19.48 -25.11 6.40
C GLY A 122 -18.90 -24.19 5.32
N LEU A 123 -18.45 -22.99 5.68
CA LEU A 123 -17.79 -22.08 4.75
C LEU A 123 -16.45 -22.67 4.25
N PRO A 124 -16.00 -22.28 3.04
CA PRO A 124 -14.67 -22.59 2.56
C PRO A 124 -13.58 -22.21 3.57
N ASP A 125 -12.50 -22.98 3.64
CA ASP A 125 -11.42 -22.79 4.61
C ASP A 125 -10.82 -21.37 4.60
N ASP A 126 -10.75 -20.74 3.42
CA ASP A 126 -10.21 -19.39 3.26
C ASP A 126 -11.16 -18.32 3.82
N GLU A 127 -12.47 -18.43 3.56
CA GLU A 127 -13.49 -17.52 4.10
C GLU A 127 -13.63 -17.67 5.61
N ARG A 128 -13.60 -18.92 6.12
CA ARG A 128 -13.71 -19.19 7.57
C ARG A 128 -12.56 -18.59 8.39
N ARG A 129 -11.41 -18.32 7.76
CA ARG A 129 -10.23 -17.71 8.40
C ARG A 129 -10.26 -16.18 8.40
N MET A 130 -11.15 -15.57 7.61
CA MET A 130 -11.35 -14.11 7.59
C MET A 130 -11.90 -13.62 8.92
N LEU A 131 -11.80 -12.32 9.17
CA LEU A 131 -12.08 -11.71 10.47
C LEU A 131 -13.45 -12.10 11.03
N LEU A 132 -14.52 -11.81 10.28
CA LEU A 132 -15.89 -11.95 10.78
C LEU A 132 -16.27 -13.40 11.10
N PRO A 133 -16.17 -14.40 10.19
CA PRO A 133 -16.47 -15.79 10.51
C PRO A 133 -15.63 -16.35 11.67
N ARG A 134 -14.36 -15.97 11.74
CA ARG A 134 -13.45 -16.39 12.81
C ARG A 134 -13.90 -15.87 14.17
N VAL A 135 -14.30 -14.61 14.25
CA VAL A 135 -14.81 -14.01 15.51
C VAL A 135 -16.16 -14.61 15.88
N LEU A 136 -17.09 -14.76 14.93
CA LEU A 136 -18.39 -15.39 15.19
C LEU A 136 -18.25 -16.81 15.75
N LEU A 137 -17.36 -17.64 15.17
CA LEU A 137 -17.09 -18.99 15.68
C LEU A 137 -16.49 -18.97 17.09
N SER A 138 -15.56 -18.06 17.36
CA SER A 138 -14.96 -17.89 18.69
C SER A 138 -16.02 -17.46 19.72
N ALA A 139 -16.87 -16.50 19.35
CA ALA A 139 -17.95 -15.98 20.19
C ALA A 139 -19.00 -17.05 20.52
N LEU A 140 -19.49 -17.78 19.51
CA LEU A 140 -20.44 -18.89 19.69
C LEU A 140 -19.86 -20.01 20.57
N GLY A 141 -18.61 -20.41 20.29
CA GLY A 141 -17.93 -21.44 21.08
C GLY A 141 -17.73 -21.03 22.54
N ARG A 142 -17.39 -19.75 22.79
CA ARG A 142 -17.23 -19.21 24.14
C ARG A 142 -18.57 -19.13 24.86
N PHE A 143 -19.63 -18.64 24.21
CA PHE A 143 -20.95 -18.57 24.82
C PHE A 143 -21.48 -19.94 25.24
N GLY A 144 -21.32 -20.95 24.37
CA GLY A 144 -21.70 -22.33 24.68
C GLY A 144 -20.92 -22.94 25.86
N ALA A 145 -19.70 -22.46 26.11
CA ALA A 145 -18.85 -22.95 27.20
C ALA A 145 -19.05 -22.20 28.52
N THR A 146 -19.13 -20.87 28.48
CA THR A 146 -19.14 -20.01 29.67
C THR A 146 -20.53 -19.54 30.08
N ARG A 147 -21.51 -19.60 29.17
CA ARG A 147 -22.87 -19.07 29.34
C ARG A 147 -22.90 -17.60 29.78
N ASN A 148 -21.84 -16.85 29.46
CA ASN A 148 -21.66 -15.48 29.93
C ASN A 148 -21.56 -14.53 28.72
N VAL A 149 -22.60 -13.72 28.53
CA VAL A 149 -22.66 -12.73 27.43
C VAL A 149 -21.57 -11.67 27.56
N GLN A 150 -21.21 -11.26 28.78
CA GLN A 150 -20.16 -10.25 29.00
C GLN A 150 -18.76 -10.77 28.61
N ASP A 151 -18.48 -12.05 28.86
CA ASP A 151 -17.24 -12.69 28.42
C ASP A 151 -17.16 -12.81 26.90
N VAL A 152 -18.29 -13.07 26.23
CA VAL A 152 -18.37 -13.08 24.77
C VAL A 152 -18.13 -11.68 24.19
N ALA A 153 -18.80 -10.65 24.73
CA ALA A 153 -18.62 -9.27 24.27
C ALA A 153 -17.18 -8.78 24.43
N SER A 154 -16.60 -8.94 25.63
CA SER A 154 -15.23 -8.51 25.91
C SER A 154 -14.17 -9.23 25.07
N SER A 155 -14.34 -10.54 24.84
CA SER A 155 -13.41 -11.31 24.01
C SER A 155 -13.55 -11.04 22.50
N SER A 156 -14.77 -10.76 22.03
CA SER A 156 -15.02 -10.36 20.64
C SER A 156 -14.39 -8.99 20.37
N HIS A 157 -14.63 -8.01 21.25
CA HIS A 157 -13.99 -6.68 21.18
C HIS A 157 -12.46 -6.79 21.16
N THR A 158 -11.88 -7.59 22.07
CA THR A 158 -10.42 -7.82 22.10
C THR A 158 -9.91 -8.39 20.78
N SER A 159 -10.68 -9.25 20.11
CA SER A 159 -10.30 -9.83 18.82
C SER A 159 -10.30 -8.78 17.70
N PHE A 160 -11.26 -7.85 17.70
CA PHE A 160 -11.31 -6.74 16.74
C PHE A 160 -10.18 -5.72 16.97
N VAL A 161 -9.91 -5.35 18.21
CA VAL A 161 -8.77 -4.47 18.56
C VAL A 161 -7.44 -5.11 18.10
N THR A 162 -7.24 -6.39 18.41
CA THR A 162 -6.02 -7.12 17.97
C THR A 162 -5.90 -7.16 16.45
N GLU A 163 -7.02 -7.31 15.74
CA GLU A 163 -7.01 -7.32 14.28
C GLU A 163 -6.70 -5.94 13.70
N ALA A 164 -7.24 -4.87 14.27
CA ALA A 164 -6.91 -3.50 13.86
C ALA A 164 -5.41 -3.21 14.00
N GLU A 165 -4.80 -3.57 15.14
CA GLU A 165 -3.36 -3.43 15.38
C GLU A 165 -2.54 -4.25 14.37
N ARG A 166 -3.00 -5.46 14.02
CA ARG A 166 -2.36 -6.30 13.00
C ARG A 166 -2.38 -5.62 11.63
N LEU A 167 -3.54 -5.14 11.18
CA LEU A 167 -3.69 -4.45 9.89
C LEU A 167 -2.83 -3.18 9.83
N GLU A 168 -2.78 -2.41 10.92
CA GLU A 168 -1.93 -1.24 11.02
C GLU A 168 -0.44 -1.61 10.90
N SER A 169 0.00 -2.66 11.59
CA SER A 169 1.38 -3.15 11.56
C SER A 169 1.78 -3.62 10.16
N GLU A 170 0.89 -4.32 9.45
CA GLU A 170 1.14 -4.82 8.10
C GLU A 170 1.27 -3.69 7.06
N LEU A 171 0.67 -2.52 7.28
CA LEU A 171 0.83 -1.33 6.44
C LEU A 171 2.17 -0.61 6.65
N SER A 172 2.95 -0.96 7.67
CA SER A 172 4.20 -0.26 8.03
C SER A 172 5.22 -0.20 6.89
N MET A 173 5.41 -1.31 6.15
CA MET A 173 6.35 -1.35 5.02
C MET A 173 5.92 -0.40 3.89
N ILE A 174 4.62 -0.31 3.62
CA ILE A 174 4.09 0.57 2.57
C ILE A 174 4.25 2.04 3.00
N ARG A 175 3.98 2.36 4.27
CA ARG A 175 4.23 3.70 4.83
C ARG A 175 5.71 4.08 4.78
N TYR A 176 6.60 3.13 5.08
CA TYR A 176 8.04 3.34 4.97
C TYR A 176 8.45 3.68 3.54
N ILE A 177 7.94 2.97 2.53
CA ILE A 177 8.21 3.28 1.13
C ILE A 177 7.68 4.68 0.75
N ALA A 178 6.46 5.00 1.18
CA ALA A 178 5.87 6.31 0.92
C ALA A 178 6.66 7.47 1.54
N TRP A 179 7.30 7.24 2.69
CA TRP A 179 8.26 8.17 3.29
C TRP A 179 9.62 8.21 2.56
N ALA A 180 10.10 7.06 2.07
CA ALA A 180 11.40 6.95 1.42
C ALA A 180 11.45 7.66 0.06
N ILE A 181 10.36 7.65 -0.72
CA ILE A 181 10.30 8.24 -2.06
C ILE A 181 10.65 9.75 -2.05
N PRO A 182 10.02 10.61 -1.23
CA PRO A 182 10.41 12.03 -1.11
C PRO A 182 11.87 12.21 -0.70
N SER A 183 12.38 11.34 0.17
CA SER A 183 13.78 11.38 0.63
C SER A 183 14.75 11.09 -0.52
N ILE A 184 14.43 10.13 -1.40
CA ILE A 184 15.21 9.85 -2.62
C ILE A 184 15.17 11.04 -3.57
N GLY A 185 14.01 11.67 -3.75
CA GLY A 185 13.90 12.89 -4.53
C GLY A 185 14.79 14.02 -4.00
N PHE A 186 14.84 14.18 -2.67
CA PHE A 186 15.72 15.15 -2.03
C PHE A 186 17.21 14.81 -2.19
N ILE A 187 17.58 13.53 -2.15
CA ILE A 187 18.95 13.09 -2.46
C ILE A 187 19.35 13.54 -3.86
N GLY A 188 18.46 13.39 -4.85
CA GLY A 188 18.71 13.87 -6.21
C GLY A 188 18.87 15.39 -6.30
N THR A 189 18.11 16.14 -5.49
CA THR A 189 18.30 17.59 -5.35
C THR A 189 19.67 17.95 -4.79
N VAL A 190 20.08 17.29 -3.71
CA VAL A 190 21.38 17.51 -3.08
C VAL A 190 22.51 17.18 -4.06
N ARG A 191 22.38 16.08 -4.82
CA ARG A 191 23.32 15.72 -5.87
C ARG A 191 23.41 16.79 -6.96
N GLY A 192 22.29 17.15 -7.58
CA GLY A 192 22.28 18.10 -8.69
C GLY A 192 22.74 19.51 -8.27
N ILE A 193 22.37 19.99 -7.08
CA ILE A 193 22.88 21.27 -6.57
C ILE A 193 24.39 21.17 -6.26
N GLY A 194 24.85 20.07 -5.69
CA GLY A 194 26.28 19.85 -5.42
C GLY A 194 27.11 19.86 -6.71
N GLU A 195 26.63 19.17 -7.75
CA GLU A 195 27.24 19.16 -9.09
C GLU A 195 27.23 20.57 -9.71
N ALA A 196 26.13 21.30 -9.61
CA ALA A 196 26.02 22.69 -10.10
C ALA A 196 27.04 23.62 -9.44
N LEU A 197 27.16 23.55 -8.11
CA LEU A 197 28.12 24.36 -7.36
C LEU A 197 29.57 24.00 -7.67
N GLY A 198 29.86 22.72 -7.94
CA GLY A 198 31.18 22.28 -8.40
C GLY A 198 31.61 22.92 -9.73
N GLN A 199 30.65 23.35 -10.54
CA GLN A 199 30.88 23.99 -11.84
C GLN A 199 30.73 25.52 -11.80
N ALA A 200 30.52 26.10 -10.62
CA ALA A 200 30.27 27.54 -10.47
C ALA A 200 31.39 28.42 -11.07
N HIS A 201 32.64 27.97 -11.06
CA HIS A 201 33.74 28.72 -11.67
C HIS A 201 33.57 28.90 -13.19
N ARG A 202 33.13 27.84 -13.90
CA ARG A 202 32.87 27.91 -15.35
C ARG A 202 31.72 28.83 -15.68
N ALA A 203 30.69 28.85 -14.83
CA ALA A 203 29.58 29.79 -14.96
C ALA A 203 30.04 31.25 -14.85
N VAL A 204 31.01 31.55 -13.98
CA VAL A 204 31.62 32.89 -13.87
C VAL A 204 32.44 33.23 -15.12
N GLU A 205 33.04 32.24 -15.77
CA GLU A 205 33.78 32.40 -17.03
C GLU A 205 32.85 32.50 -18.26
N GLY A 206 31.53 32.39 -18.06
CA GLY A 206 30.50 32.56 -19.10
C GLY A 206 29.87 31.24 -19.59
N ASP A 207 30.34 30.08 -19.13
CA ASP A 207 29.76 28.78 -19.46
C ASP A 207 28.83 28.29 -18.34
N ILE A 208 27.54 28.54 -18.50
CA ILE A 208 26.50 28.14 -17.54
C ILE A 208 25.87 26.77 -17.85
N SER A 209 26.24 26.14 -18.97
CA SER A 209 25.55 24.96 -19.52
C SER A 209 25.44 23.81 -18.52
N GLY A 210 26.57 23.45 -17.90
CA GLY A 210 26.60 22.35 -16.93
C GLY A 210 25.97 22.72 -15.58
N VAL A 211 25.90 24.01 -15.22
CA VAL A 211 25.10 24.47 -14.06
C VAL A 211 23.60 24.31 -14.34
N THR A 212 23.14 24.68 -15.53
CA THR A 212 21.73 24.52 -15.92
C THR A 212 21.30 23.06 -16.00
N GLU A 213 22.15 22.18 -16.53
CA GLU A 213 21.87 20.73 -16.57
C GLU A 213 21.77 20.15 -15.16
N SER A 214 22.74 20.44 -14.29
CA SER A 214 22.79 19.93 -12.91
C SER A 214 21.59 20.41 -12.07
N LEU A 215 21.15 21.65 -12.27
CA LEU A 215 19.92 22.17 -11.65
C LEU A 215 18.67 21.48 -12.22
N GLY A 216 18.65 21.16 -13.51
CA GLY A 216 17.57 20.38 -14.13
C GLY A 216 17.38 19.02 -13.45
N VAL A 217 18.48 18.29 -13.24
CA VAL A 217 18.49 17.02 -12.49
C VAL A 217 17.91 17.20 -11.08
N ALA A 218 18.34 18.25 -10.37
CA ALA A 218 17.88 18.52 -9.01
C ALA A 218 16.37 18.74 -8.93
N PHE A 219 15.81 19.56 -9.82
CA PHE A 219 14.38 19.85 -9.85
C PHE A 219 13.55 18.65 -10.31
N ASN A 220 14.00 17.94 -11.35
CA ASN A 220 13.29 16.79 -11.89
C ASN A 220 13.18 15.65 -10.87
N SER A 221 14.25 15.39 -10.13
CA SER A 221 14.30 14.36 -9.08
C SER A 221 13.24 14.61 -8.01
N THR A 222 13.16 15.84 -7.47
CA THR A 222 12.16 16.20 -6.47
C THR A 222 10.75 16.15 -7.05
N PHE A 223 10.56 16.70 -8.24
CA PHE A 223 9.25 16.81 -8.86
C PHE A 223 8.61 15.43 -9.03
N ILE A 224 9.33 14.49 -9.62
CA ILE A 224 8.83 13.12 -9.83
C ILE A 224 8.58 12.41 -8.51
N ALA A 225 9.51 12.51 -7.55
CA ALA A 225 9.34 11.91 -6.23
C ALA A 225 8.09 12.43 -5.51
N LEU A 226 7.84 13.73 -5.53
CA LEU A 226 6.66 14.33 -4.88
C LEU A 226 5.36 13.89 -5.56
N VAL A 227 5.30 13.88 -6.89
CA VAL A 227 4.11 13.43 -7.63
C VAL A 227 3.78 11.98 -7.28
N ILE A 228 4.78 11.09 -7.32
CA ILE A 228 4.61 9.69 -6.96
C ILE A 228 4.17 9.56 -5.49
N SER A 229 4.81 10.30 -4.58
CA SER A 229 4.52 10.24 -3.15
C SER A 229 3.09 10.69 -2.83
N ILE A 230 2.58 11.73 -3.48
CA ILE A 230 1.22 12.21 -3.27
C ILE A 230 0.20 11.14 -3.67
N VAL A 231 0.37 10.56 -4.87
CA VAL A 231 -0.52 9.49 -5.35
C VAL A 231 -0.46 8.27 -4.43
N LEU A 232 0.75 7.85 -4.05
CA LEU A 232 0.93 6.71 -3.16
C LEU A 232 0.32 6.94 -1.78
N MET A 233 0.56 8.09 -1.16
CA MET A 233 0.00 8.43 0.15
C MET A 233 -1.53 8.48 0.14
N PHE A 234 -2.13 8.99 -0.94
CA PHE A 234 -3.58 8.96 -1.11
C PHE A 234 -4.12 7.53 -1.11
N LEU A 235 -3.49 6.61 -1.86
CA LEU A 235 -3.90 5.21 -1.90
C LEU A 235 -3.70 4.48 -0.57
N VAL A 236 -2.60 4.76 0.13
CA VAL A 236 -2.35 4.24 1.49
C VAL A 236 -3.47 4.67 2.43
N HIS A 237 -3.82 5.95 2.43
CA HIS A 237 -4.90 6.48 3.26
C HIS A 237 -6.24 5.83 2.94
N GLN A 238 -6.56 5.67 1.65
CA GLN A 238 -7.82 5.06 1.23
C GLN A 238 -7.93 3.58 1.68
N LEU A 239 -6.83 2.82 1.61
CA LEU A 239 -6.80 1.45 2.09
C LEU A 239 -6.94 1.38 3.61
N GLN A 240 -6.23 2.25 4.34
CA GLN A 240 -6.33 2.32 5.80
C GLN A 240 -7.78 2.60 6.24
N LEU A 241 -8.43 3.60 5.65
CA LEU A 241 -9.84 3.89 5.95
C LEU A 241 -10.76 2.70 5.65
N ASN A 242 -10.51 1.96 4.56
CA ASN A 242 -11.30 0.78 4.24
C ASN A 242 -11.11 -0.34 5.27
N GLN A 243 -9.88 -0.56 5.73
CA GLN A 243 -9.56 -1.55 6.76
C GLN A 243 -10.17 -1.19 8.12
N GLU A 244 -10.09 0.07 8.53
CA GLU A 244 -10.70 0.56 9.77
C GLU A 244 -12.22 0.38 9.75
N ARG A 245 -12.87 0.73 8.64
CA ARG A 245 -14.32 0.51 8.44
C ARG A 245 -14.68 -0.97 8.48
N LEU A 246 -13.92 -1.82 7.78
CA LEU A 246 -14.16 -3.26 7.77
C LEU A 246 -14.15 -3.85 9.20
N VAL A 247 -13.18 -3.46 10.03
CA VAL A 247 -13.11 -3.93 11.42
C VAL A 247 -14.30 -3.42 12.23
N PHE A 248 -14.62 -2.13 12.12
CA PHE A 248 -15.73 -1.52 12.83
C PHE A 248 -17.10 -2.12 12.43
N ASP A 249 -17.34 -2.29 11.13
CA ASP A 249 -18.57 -2.87 10.60
C ASP A 249 -18.69 -4.36 11.01
N SER A 250 -17.56 -5.08 11.06
CA SER A 250 -17.53 -6.47 11.56
C SER A 250 -17.85 -6.55 13.06
N GLU A 251 -17.36 -5.60 13.85
CA GLU A 251 -17.68 -5.51 15.28
C GLU A 251 -19.17 -5.24 15.50
N ASN A 252 -19.71 -4.22 14.81
CA ASN A 252 -21.14 -3.91 14.86
C ASN A 252 -21.99 -5.10 14.41
N TYR A 253 -21.57 -5.83 13.37
CA TYR A 253 -22.26 -7.03 12.92
C TYR A 253 -22.40 -8.05 14.05
N VAL A 254 -21.29 -8.36 14.75
CA VAL A 254 -21.29 -9.32 15.86
C VAL A 254 -22.16 -8.83 17.02
N ASP A 255 -22.10 -7.54 17.34
CA ASP A 255 -22.91 -6.96 18.40
C ASP A 255 -24.41 -7.03 18.10
N GLU A 256 -24.81 -6.60 16.90
CA GLU A 256 -26.21 -6.52 16.49
C GLU A 256 -26.84 -7.87 16.20
N HIS A 257 -26.13 -8.73 15.45
CA HIS A 257 -26.68 -9.99 14.94
C HIS A 257 -26.46 -11.16 15.91
N LEU A 258 -25.40 -11.13 16.73
CA LEU A 258 -25.11 -12.22 17.66
C LEU A 258 -25.36 -11.82 19.12
N ILE A 259 -24.59 -10.88 19.67
CA ILE A 259 -24.53 -10.62 21.12
C ILE A 259 -25.87 -10.11 21.66
N ARG A 260 -26.53 -9.19 20.96
CA ARG A 260 -27.84 -8.64 21.37
C ARG A 260 -28.93 -9.70 21.56
N HIS A 261 -28.80 -10.83 20.86
CA HIS A 261 -29.77 -11.92 20.91
C HIS A 261 -29.41 -13.01 21.92
N MET A 262 -28.20 -12.97 22.51
CA MET A 262 -27.80 -13.95 23.53
C MET A 262 -28.53 -13.75 24.85
N GLN A 263 -28.89 -14.86 25.50
CA GLN A 263 -29.45 -14.87 26.84
C GLN A 263 -28.81 -15.95 27.69
N SER A 264 -28.17 -15.55 28.80
CA SER A 264 -27.75 -16.48 29.83
C SER A 264 -28.98 -16.92 30.64
N SER A 265 -29.38 -18.18 30.50
CA SER A 265 -30.45 -18.81 31.29
C SER A 265 -30.19 -18.74 32.80
#